data_AF-A0A352A0N9-F1
#
_entry.id   AF-A0A352A0N9-F1
#
_cell.length_a   1.000
_cell.length_b   1.000
_cell.length_c   1.000
_cell.angle_alpha   90.00
_cell.angle_beta   90.00
_cell.angle_gamma   90.00
#
_symmetry.space_group_name_H-M   'P 1'
#
loop_
_entity.id
_entity.type
_entity.pdbx_description
1 polymer ?
#
loop_
_entity_poly.entity_id
_entity_poly.type
_entity_poly.pdbx_seq_one_letter_code
_entity_poly.pdbx_strand_id
1 'polypeptide(L)'
;MKAKIILFVSFIFALMLAPSMTFAHCDTMDGPVITAAKKAIETKNPNYFLVWVQEKDEVKILEEFKKVLEEREKNPNNTESIDTTFFGSLVKIHREGEGASYTGIKPAGDFGSPLIPMVDSAIDSGSSEKLEALFPEALRAQIAERFQEVMRKKNYPLENVQAGREYVESYIVFFHWALNLYNTSLNGENSHAAEGEISHNEEITPAEGVLDVHGNEEEDNSIVSKETEHSERTERDIYENISLVLVGVLFGAVSTLLCLRIFRRNTVK
;
A
#
# COMPACT_ATOMS: atom_id res chain seq x y z
N MET A 1 -24.49 22.16 -21.85
CA MET A 1 -24.69 21.66 -20.46
C MET A 1 -24.80 20.14 -20.39
N LYS A 2 -25.72 19.50 -21.13
CA LYS A 2 -25.91 18.04 -21.14
C LYS A 2 -24.63 17.24 -21.48
N ALA A 3 -23.86 17.65 -22.48
CA ALA A 3 -22.60 16.99 -22.85
C ALA A 3 -21.52 17.06 -21.76
N LYS A 4 -21.45 18.16 -21.00
CA LYS A 4 -20.50 18.30 -19.87
C LYS A 4 -20.90 17.42 -18.69
N ILE A 5 -22.20 17.27 -18.45
CA ILE A 5 -22.74 16.36 -17.43
C ILE A 5 -22.50 14.90 -17.83
N ILE A 6 -22.69 14.53 -19.09
CA ILE A 6 -22.41 13.18 -19.59
C ILE A 6 -20.92 12.86 -19.48
N LEU A 7 -20.02 13.80 -19.86
CA LEU A 7 -18.57 13.62 -19.68
C LEU A 7 -18.18 13.49 -18.20
N PHE A 8 -18.76 14.30 -17.32
CA PHE A 8 -18.49 14.24 -15.89
C PHE A 8 -18.98 12.92 -15.26
N VAL A 9 -20.19 12.47 -15.59
CA VAL A 9 -20.73 11.19 -15.13
C VAL A 9 -19.93 10.01 -15.69
N SER A 10 -19.53 10.08 -16.97
CA SER A 10 -18.68 9.05 -17.59
C SER A 10 -17.28 9.01 -16.96
N PHE A 11 -16.72 10.16 -16.57
CA PHE A 11 -15.43 10.23 -15.90
C PHE A 11 -15.50 9.66 -14.47
N ILE A 12 -16.55 10.01 -13.71
CA ILE A 12 -16.81 9.42 -12.38
C ILE A 12 -17.01 7.90 -12.50
N PHE A 13 -17.77 7.44 -13.49
CA PHE A 13 -17.98 6.02 -13.74
C PHE A 13 -16.67 5.31 -14.11
N ALA A 14 -15.85 5.91 -14.97
CA ALA A 14 -14.53 5.37 -15.30
C ALA A 14 -13.59 5.31 -14.08
N LEU A 15 -13.68 6.28 -13.16
CA LEU A 15 -12.93 6.26 -11.90
C LEU A 15 -13.38 5.15 -10.94
N MET A 16 -14.65 4.75 -10.98
CA MET A 16 -15.19 3.59 -10.25
C MET A 16 -14.78 2.24 -10.87
N LEU A 17 -14.38 2.23 -12.15
CA LEU A 17 -13.81 1.06 -12.83
C LEU A 17 -12.28 1.01 -12.73
N ALA A 18 -11.63 2.00 -12.13
CA ALA A 18 -10.19 1.95 -11.93
C ALA A 18 -9.88 0.76 -11.01
N PRO A 19 -8.99 -0.16 -11.41
CA PRO A 19 -8.60 -1.26 -10.54
C PRO A 19 -7.99 -0.65 -9.28
N SER A 20 -8.65 -0.86 -8.14
CA SER A 20 -8.01 -0.70 -6.84
C SER A 20 -6.75 -1.56 -6.90
N MET A 21 -5.56 -1.00 -6.70
CA MET A 21 -4.34 -1.79 -6.58
C MET A 21 -4.54 -2.80 -5.46
N THR A 22 -4.92 -4.02 -5.83
CA THR A 22 -5.16 -5.11 -4.91
C THR A 22 -3.81 -5.70 -4.59
N PHE A 23 -3.25 -5.32 -3.45
CA PHE A 23 -1.96 -5.84 -3.02
C PHE A 23 -2.09 -7.32 -2.67
N ALA A 24 -1.21 -8.11 -3.30
CA ALA A 24 -1.19 -9.57 -3.26
C ALA A 24 -0.84 -10.16 -1.88
N HIS A 25 -0.39 -9.33 -0.94
CA HIS A 25 0.23 -9.80 0.30
C HIS A 25 -0.73 -10.61 1.18
N CYS A 26 -1.96 -10.13 1.37
CA CYS A 26 -2.95 -10.82 2.20
C CYS A 26 -3.51 -12.09 1.53
N ASP A 27 -3.32 -12.25 0.22
CA ASP A 27 -3.79 -13.38 -0.59
C ASP A 27 -2.67 -14.33 -1.06
N THR A 28 -1.40 -14.13 -0.69
CA THR A 28 -0.33 -15.11 -0.99
C THR A 28 -0.38 -16.33 -0.07
N MET A 29 0.08 -17.49 -0.58
CA MET A 29 0.18 -18.76 0.15
C MET A 29 1.04 -18.68 1.44
N ASP A 30 1.97 -17.73 1.48
CA ASP A 30 2.85 -17.41 2.62
C ASP A 30 2.48 -16.08 3.30
N GLY A 31 1.36 -15.48 2.92
CA GLY A 31 0.85 -14.23 3.47
C GLY A 31 0.27 -14.42 4.88
N PRO A 32 -0.03 -13.32 5.58
CA PRO A 32 -0.36 -13.34 7.00
C PRO A 32 -1.72 -14.01 7.27
N VAL A 33 -2.69 -13.86 6.37
CA VAL A 33 -4.01 -14.49 6.47
C VAL A 33 -3.91 -16.02 6.39
N ILE A 34 -3.16 -16.55 5.42
CA ILE A 34 -2.97 -18.00 5.26
C ILE A 34 -2.06 -18.55 6.36
N THR A 35 -1.04 -17.80 6.78
CA THR A 35 -0.21 -18.18 7.93
C THR A 35 -1.03 -18.32 9.22
N ALA A 36 -1.95 -17.38 9.46
CA ALA A 36 -2.90 -17.47 10.57
C ALA A 36 -3.84 -18.68 10.45
N ALA A 37 -4.33 -18.98 9.23
CA ALA A 37 -5.17 -20.14 8.98
C ALA A 37 -4.45 -21.46 9.24
N LYS A 38 -3.21 -21.61 8.76
CA LYS A 38 -2.34 -22.76 9.03
C LYS A 38 -2.17 -22.96 10.54
N LYS A 39 -1.92 -21.88 11.28
CA LYS A 39 -1.78 -21.93 12.74
C LYS A 39 -3.07 -22.34 13.44
N ALA A 40 -4.21 -21.83 12.97
CA ALA A 40 -5.51 -22.19 13.50
C ALA A 40 -5.81 -23.68 13.30
N ILE A 41 -5.54 -24.23 12.11
CA ILE A 41 -5.73 -25.65 11.81
C ILE A 41 -4.83 -26.53 12.68
N GLU A 42 -3.54 -26.17 12.80
CA GLU A 42 -2.57 -26.90 13.62
C GLU A 42 -3.01 -26.97 15.10
N THR A 43 -3.49 -25.85 15.63
CA THR A 43 -3.85 -25.71 17.04
C THR A 43 -5.32 -26.00 17.34
N LYS A 44 -6.14 -26.22 16.30
CA LYS A 44 -7.60 -26.25 16.37
C LYS A 44 -8.22 -25.01 17.05
N ASN A 45 -7.55 -23.85 16.96
CA ASN A 45 -8.00 -22.60 17.57
C ASN A 45 -8.32 -21.54 16.50
N PRO A 46 -9.59 -21.17 16.30
CA PRO A 46 -9.98 -20.21 15.26
C PRO A 46 -9.50 -18.78 15.55
N ASN A 47 -9.21 -18.43 16.80
CA ASN A 47 -8.84 -17.06 17.20
C ASN A 47 -7.63 -16.52 16.41
N TYR A 48 -6.74 -17.41 15.95
CA TYR A 48 -5.61 -17.02 15.11
C TYR A 48 -6.04 -16.33 13.81
N PHE A 49 -7.10 -16.81 13.13
CA PHE A 49 -7.54 -16.22 11.87
C PHE A 49 -8.71 -15.24 12.04
N LEU A 50 -9.50 -15.32 13.12
CA LEU A 50 -10.68 -14.47 13.32
C LEU A 50 -10.36 -12.97 13.38
N VAL A 51 -9.13 -12.62 13.76
CA VAL A 51 -8.64 -11.23 13.74
C VAL A 51 -8.56 -10.64 12.33
N TRP A 52 -8.52 -11.48 11.29
CA TRP A 52 -8.49 -11.09 9.87
C TRP A 52 -9.88 -11.02 9.24
N VAL A 53 -10.94 -11.32 10.00
CA VAL A 53 -12.32 -11.41 9.52
C VAL A 53 -13.19 -10.39 10.25
N GLN A 54 -14.05 -9.70 9.52
CA GLN A 54 -15.02 -8.79 10.10
C GLN A 54 -16.05 -9.55 10.95
N GLU A 55 -16.54 -8.91 12.01
CA GLU A 55 -17.49 -9.52 12.96
C GLU A 55 -18.73 -10.13 12.26
N LYS A 56 -19.25 -9.47 11.23
CA LYS A 56 -20.42 -9.95 10.47
C LYS A 56 -20.19 -11.28 9.74
N ASP A 57 -18.94 -11.62 9.42
CA ASP A 57 -18.59 -12.81 8.65
C ASP A 57 -18.07 -13.96 9.53
N GLU A 58 -17.90 -13.71 10.84
CA GLU A 58 -17.34 -14.64 11.82
C GLU A 58 -18.09 -15.97 11.90
N VAL A 59 -19.43 -15.92 12.01
CA VAL A 59 -20.25 -17.14 12.12
C VAL A 59 -20.04 -18.05 10.92
N LYS A 60 -20.04 -17.47 9.71
CA LYS A 60 -19.87 -18.23 8.47
C LYS A 60 -18.52 -18.92 8.40
N ILE A 61 -17.43 -18.20 8.69
CA ILE A 61 -16.08 -18.77 8.57
C ILE A 61 -15.81 -19.80 9.68
N LEU A 62 -16.42 -19.67 10.85
CA LEU A 62 -16.33 -20.67 11.93
C LEU A 62 -17.00 -21.99 11.54
N GLU A 63 -18.15 -21.94 10.86
CA GLU A 63 -18.81 -23.14 10.34
C GLU A 63 -17.95 -23.85 9.29
N GLU A 64 -17.31 -23.09 8.39
CA GLU A 64 -16.37 -23.63 7.41
C GLU A 64 -15.13 -24.24 8.08
N PHE A 65 -14.55 -23.56 9.07
CA PHE A 65 -13.41 -24.06 9.83
C PHE A 65 -13.73 -25.38 10.55
N LYS A 66 -14.92 -25.50 11.14
CA LYS A 66 -15.37 -26.76 11.76
C LYS A 66 -15.45 -27.90 10.73
N LYS A 67 -16.02 -27.65 9.55
CA LYS A 67 -16.09 -28.65 8.47
C LYS A 67 -14.70 -29.10 8.02
N VAL A 68 -13.77 -28.16 7.90
CA VAL A 68 -12.36 -28.44 7.55
C VAL A 68 -11.72 -29.38 8.55
N LEU A 69 -11.87 -29.13 9.86
CA LEU A 69 -11.33 -30.03 10.88
C LEU A 69 -11.94 -31.43 10.80
N GLU A 70 -13.26 -31.54 10.62
CA GLU A 70 -13.96 -32.83 10.48
C GLU A 70 -13.55 -33.58 9.19
N GLU A 71 -13.40 -32.88 8.08
CA GLU A 71 -13.02 -33.48 6.79
C GLU A 71 -11.57 -33.96 6.79
N ARG A 72 -10.66 -33.22 7.44
CA ARG A 72 -9.27 -33.63 7.64
C ARG A 72 -9.18 -34.93 8.43
N GLU A 73 -9.98 -35.07 9.49
CA GLU A 73 -10.04 -36.28 10.31
C GLU A 73 -10.57 -37.49 9.51
N LYS A 74 -11.54 -37.27 8.62
CA LYS A 74 -12.10 -38.32 7.75
C LYS A 74 -11.17 -38.71 6.59
N ASN A 75 -10.37 -37.76 6.09
CA ASN A 75 -9.55 -37.92 4.88
C ASN A 75 -8.08 -37.52 5.12
N PRO A 76 -7.34 -38.25 5.97
CA PRO A 76 -5.98 -37.86 6.36
C PRO A 76 -4.99 -37.75 5.18
N ASN A 77 -5.24 -38.47 4.08
CA ASN A 77 -4.40 -38.44 2.89
C ASN A 77 -4.68 -37.25 1.95
N ASN A 78 -5.70 -36.42 2.23
CA ASN A 78 -6.11 -35.30 1.36
C ASN A 78 -6.18 -33.96 2.12
N THR A 79 -5.41 -33.84 3.20
CA THR A 79 -5.41 -32.67 4.10
C THR A 79 -5.02 -31.38 3.40
N GLU A 80 -4.07 -31.42 2.47
CA GLU A 80 -3.62 -30.25 1.70
C GLU A 80 -4.73 -29.62 0.83
N SER A 81 -5.51 -30.45 0.12
CA SER A 81 -6.62 -29.95 -0.70
C SER A 81 -7.74 -29.36 0.15
N ILE A 82 -8.00 -29.96 1.32
CA ILE A 82 -9.00 -29.48 2.26
C ILE A 82 -8.58 -28.12 2.83
N ASP A 83 -7.32 -27.99 3.25
CA ASP A 83 -6.75 -26.75 3.77
C ASP A 83 -6.77 -25.63 2.72
N THR A 84 -6.36 -25.95 1.50
CA THR A 84 -6.34 -24.98 0.39
C THR A 84 -7.72 -24.44 0.07
N THR A 85 -8.76 -25.28 0.21
CA THR A 85 -10.16 -24.85 0.05
C THR A 85 -10.54 -23.83 1.14
N PHE A 86 -10.19 -24.11 2.39
CA PHE A 86 -10.41 -23.18 3.51
C PHE A 86 -9.64 -21.87 3.33
N PHE A 87 -8.38 -21.94 2.91
CA PHE A 87 -7.55 -20.76 2.66
C PHE A 87 -8.23 -19.85 1.62
N GLY A 88 -8.78 -20.43 0.55
CA GLY A 88 -9.48 -19.66 -0.49
C GLY A 88 -10.73 -18.97 0.06
N SER A 89 -11.52 -19.66 0.88
CA SER A 89 -12.68 -19.07 1.56
C SER A 89 -12.30 -17.94 2.50
N LEU A 90 -11.28 -18.14 3.35
CA LEU A 90 -10.84 -17.15 4.31
C LEU A 90 -10.29 -15.91 3.62
N VAL A 91 -9.40 -16.08 2.64
CA VAL A 91 -8.86 -14.98 1.84
C VAL A 91 -10.00 -14.24 1.15
N LYS A 92 -10.96 -14.94 0.55
CA LYS A 92 -12.12 -14.30 -0.07
C LYS A 92 -12.89 -13.41 0.91
N ILE A 93 -13.24 -13.92 2.10
CA ILE A 93 -13.97 -13.16 3.12
C ILE A 93 -13.15 -11.95 3.60
N HIS A 94 -11.85 -12.13 3.83
CA HIS A 94 -10.95 -11.06 4.22
C HIS A 94 -10.94 -9.93 3.18
N ARG A 95 -10.71 -10.27 1.90
CA ARG A 95 -10.66 -9.33 0.77
C ARG A 95 -11.99 -8.60 0.60
N GLU A 96 -13.12 -9.31 0.71
CA GLU A 96 -14.46 -8.71 0.68
C GLU A 96 -14.66 -7.72 1.85
N GLY A 97 -14.10 -8.02 3.03
CA GLY A 97 -14.07 -7.10 4.17
C GLY A 97 -13.29 -5.83 3.90
N GLU A 98 -12.19 -5.91 3.15
CA GLU A 98 -11.42 -4.75 2.68
C GLU A 98 -12.09 -4.00 1.51
N GLY A 99 -13.26 -4.47 1.05
CA GLY A 99 -13.95 -3.91 -0.12
C GLY A 99 -13.29 -4.25 -1.45
N ALA A 100 -12.49 -5.32 -1.49
CA ALA A 100 -11.70 -5.70 -2.65
C ALA A 100 -12.05 -7.09 -3.20
N SER A 101 -11.87 -7.26 -4.51
CA SER A 101 -12.21 -8.51 -5.19
C SER A 101 -11.24 -9.66 -4.86
N TYR A 102 -11.79 -10.86 -4.70
CA TYR A 102 -11.00 -12.09 -4.62
C TYR A 102 -10.58 -12.57 -6.02
N THR A 103 -9.28 -12.81 -6.20
CA THR A 103 -8.70 -13.23 -7.50
C THR A 103 -7.89 -14.53 -7.41
N GLY A 104 -8.21 -15.37 -6.42
CA GLY A 104 -7.48 -16.59 -6.12
C GLY A 104 -6.34 -16.38 -5.13
N ILE A 105 -5.85 -17.47 -4.54
CA ILE A 105 -4.63 -17.49 -3.73
C ILE A 105 -3.43 -17.30 -4.66
N LYS A 106 -2.52 -16.39 -4.31
CA LYS A 106 -1.29 -16.13 -5.05
C LYS A 106 -0.17 -17.10 -4.64
N PRO A 107 0.77 -17.42 -5.55
CA PRO A 107 1.94 -18.21 -5.20
C PRO A 107 2.73 -17.60 -4.04
N ALA A 108 3.42 -18.44 -3.27
CA ALA A 108 4.32 -17.95 -2.22
C ALA A 108 5.42 -17.07 -2.82
N GLY A 109 5.77 -15.98 -2.14
CA GLY A 109 6.76 -15.01 -2.61
C GLY A 109 6.27 -14.02 -3.67
N ASP A 110 5.05 -14.17 -4.20
CA ASP A 110 4.47 -13.24 -5.19
C ASP A 110 3.87 -12.00 -4.51
N PHE A 111 4.72 -11.22 -3.84
CA PHE A 111 4.28 -10.04 -3.10
C PHE A 111 4.01 -8.84 -4.02
N GLY A 112 4.65 -8.76 -5.19
CA GLY A 112 4.52 -7.64 -6.13
C GLY A 112 5.24 -6.34 -5.71
N SER A 113 5.85 -6.28 -4.53
CA SER A 113 6.72 -5.18 -4.11
C SER A 113 7.76 -5.65 -3.08
N PRO A 114 9.02 -5.18 -3.18
CA PRO A 114 10.06 -5.49 -2.18
C PRO A 114 9.80 -4.84 -0.83
N LEU A 115 8.95 -3.80 -0.74
CA LEU A 115 8.59 -3.16 0.51
C LEU A 115 7.82 -4.11 1.45
N ILE A 116 7.00 -4.98 0.87
CA ILE A 116 6.09 -5.87 1.59
C ILE A 116 6.82 -6.74 2.62
N PRO A 117 7.79 -7.59 2.20
CA PRO A 117 8.55 -8.38 3.17
C PRO A 117 9.37 -7.53 4.16
N MET A 118 9.70 -6.27 3.83
CA MET A 118 10.39 -5.37 4.75
C MET A 118 9.44 -4.82 5.83
N VAL A 119 8.18 -4.54 5.50
CA VAL A 119 7.16 -4.14 6.49
C VAL A 119 6.90 -5.27 7.47
N ASP A 120 6.70 -6.49 6.98
CA ASP A 120 6.47 -7.65 7.86
C ASP A 120 7.68 -7.92 8.75
N SER A 121 8.89 -7.89 8.19
CA SER A 121 10.12 -8.06 8.96
C SER A 121 10.31 -6.96 10.01
N ALA A 122 9.96 -5.71 9.68
CA ALA A 122 9.98 -4.61 10.63
C ALA A 122 9.03 -4.87 11.80
N ILE A 123 7.78 -5.26 11.51
CA ILE A 123 6.79 -5.56 12.54
C ILE A 123 7.23 -6.74 13.39
N ASP A 124 7.70 -7.82 12.77
CA ASP A 124 8.17 -9.03 13.46
C ASP A 124 9.32 -8.75 14.40
N SER A 125 10.33 -8.00 13.95
CA SER A 125 11.48 -7.60 14.76
C SER A 125 11.19 -6.48 15.76
N GLY A 126 10.09 -5.73 15.56
CA GLY A 126 9.75 -4.54 16.33
C GLY A 126 10.63 -3.32 16.03
N SER A 127 11.36 -3.32 14.91
CA SER A 127 12.22 -2.21 14.49
C SER A 127 11.89 -1.75 13.07
N SER A 128 11.60 -0.45 12.92
CA SER A 128 11.35 0.19 11.63
C SER A 128 12.61 0.73 10.94
N GLU A 129 13.80 0.61 11.54
CA GLU A 129 15.02 1.29 11.05
C GLU A 129 15.33 0.97 9.58
N LYS A 130 15.28 -0.31 9.19
CA LYS A 130 15.50 -0.73 7.80
C LYS A 130 14.39 -0.27 6.86
N LEU A 131 13.16 -0.22 7.35
CA LEU A 131 12.01 0.24 6.59
C LEU A 131 12.10 1.76 6.33
N GLU A 132 12.45 2.53 7.35
CA GLU A 132 12.65 3.98 7.28
C GLU A 132 13.76 4.36 6.30
N ALA A 133 14.83 3.56 6.23
CA ALA A 133 15.95 3.80 5.31
C ALA A 133 15.54 3.81 3.83
N LEU A 134 14.40 3.20 3.48
CA LEU A 134 13.87 3.20 2.10
C LEU A 134 13.19 4.51 1.72
N PHE A 135 12.90 5.37 2.69
CA PHE A 135 12.19 6.62 2.48
C PHE A 135 13.15 7.83 2.63
N PRO A 136 12.88 8.93 1.91
CA PRO A 136 13.53 10.21 2.14
C PRO A 136 13.48 10.64 3.62
N GLU A 137 14.51 11.34 4.07
CA GLU A 137 14.67 11.75 5.48
C GLU A 137 13.43 12.46 6.04
N ALA A 138 12.81 13.33 5.24
CA ALA A 138 11.59 14.07 5.60
C ALA A 138 10.37 13.19 5.91
N LEU A 139 10.36 11.92 5.49
CA LEU A 139 9.26 10.98 5.68
C LEU A 139 9.53 9.96 6.80
N ARG A 140 10.77 9.82 7.26
CA ARG A 140 11.16 8.78 8.24
C ARG A 140 10.41 8.89 9.56
N ALA A 141 10.25 10.12 10.07
CA ALA A 141 9.49 10.36 11.30
C ALA A 141 8.03 9.89 11.19
N GLN A 142 7.39 10.08 10.03
CA GLN A 142 6.01 9.64 9.78
C GLN A 142 5.90 8.10 9.67
N ILE A 143 6.91 7.46 9.07
CA ILE A 143 7.02 5.99 9.04
C ILE A 143 7.14 5.45 10.47
N ALA A 144 8.07 5.99 11.25
CA ALA A 144 8.30 5.58 12.63
C ALA A 144 7.05 5.76 13.50
N GLU A 145 6.37 6.91 13.42
CA GLU A 145 5.16 7.19 14.22
C GLU A 145 4.04 6.17 13.93
N ARG A 146 3.75 5.92 12.65
CA ARG A 146 2.69 4.98 12.25
C ARG A 146 3.07 3.54 12.55
N PHE A 147 4.34 3.19 12.40
CA PHE A 147 4.85 1.89 12.83
C PHE A 147 4.64 1.68 14.34
N GLN A 148 4.92 2.69 15.16
CA GLN A 148 4.70 2.61 16.61
C GLN A 148 3.22 2.42 16.98
N GLU A 149 2.27 2.98 16.22
CA GLU A 149 0.84 2.68 16.41
C GLU A 149 0.52 1.20 16.18
N VAL A 150 1.09 0.59 15.13
CA VAL A 150 0.95 -0.86 14.88
C VAL A 150 1.54 -1.65 16.04
N MET A 151 2.75 -1.31 16.48
CA MET A 151 3.45 -2.00 17.56
C MET A 151 2.73 -1.92 18.92
N ARG A 152 2.07 -0.79 19.21
CA ARG A 152 1.26 -0.63 20.43
C ARG A 152 0.09 -1.61 20.50
N LYS A 153 -0.45 -2.03 19.35
CA LYS A 153 -1.57 -2.97 19.26
C LYS A 153 -1.15 -4.42 19.02
N LYS A 154 0.08 -4.67 18.56
CA LYS A 154 0.60 -6.00 18.20
C LYS A 154 0.41 -7.04 19.30
N ASN A 155 0.63 -6.64 20.56
CA ASN A 155 0.50 -7.54 21.69
C ASN A 155 -0.93 -7.48 22.25
N TYR A 156 -1.78 -8.38 21.78
CA TYR A 156 -3.13 -8.57 22.30
C TYR A 156 -3.30 -10.00 22.85
N PRO A 157 -4.19 -10.22 23.83
CA PRO A 157 -4.55 -11.57 24.26
C PRO A 157 -5.23 -12.32 23.11
N LEU A 158 -4.81 -13.56 22.82
CA LEU A 158 -5.40 -14.36 21.73
C LEU A 158 -6.92 -14.53 21.86
N GLU A 159 -7.44 -14.61 23.09
CA GLU A 159 -8.88 -14.71 23.36
C GLU A 159 -9.65 -13.40 23.15
N ASN A 160 -8.95 -12.28 22.96
CA ASN A 160 -9.55 -10.99 22.65
C ASN A 160 -9.45 -10.72 21.15
N VAL A 161 -10.32 -11.37 20.38
CA VAL A 161 -10.41 -11.22 18.92
C VAL A 161 -10.59 -9.76 18.51
N GLN A 162 -11.35 -8.98 19.28
CA GLN A 162 -11.58 -7.56 18.98
C GLN A 162 -10.29 -6.74 19.04
N ALA A 163 -9.48 -6.91 20.09
CA ALA A 163 -8.16 -6.26 20.16
C ALA A 163 -7.23 -6.73 19.03
N GLY A 164 -7.33 -8.01 18.63
CA GLY A 164 -6.62 -8.52 17.47
C GLY A 164 -7.07 -7.88 16.15
N ARG A 165 -8.37 -7.63 15.97
CA ARG A 165 -8.90 -6.88 14.82
C ARG A 165 -8.38 -5.45 14.77
N GLU A 166 -8.29 -4.76 15.92
CA GLU A 166 -7.72 -3.42 15.99
C GLU A 166 -6.24 -3.39 15.58
N TYR A 167 -5.48 -4.43 15.95
CA TYR A 167 -4.12 -4.62 15.44
C TYR A 167 -4.09 -4.84 13.93
N VAL A 168 -4.90 -5.76 13.41
CA VAL A 168 -4.96 -6.06 11.96
C VAL A 168 -5.38 -4.84 11.15
N GLU A 169 -6.35 -4.06 11.62
CA GLU A 169 -6.76 -2.80 10.99
C GLU A 169 -5.58 -1.81 10.94
N SER A 170 -4.88 -1.65 12.06
CA SER A 170 -3.73 -0.74 12.13
C SER A 170 -2.59 -1.19 11.21
N TYR A 171 -2.35 -2.51 11.16
CA TYR A 171 -1.41 -3.15 10.25
C TYR A 171 -1.77 -2.86 8.78
N ILE A 172 -3.01 -3.14 8.35
CA ILE A 172 -3.49 -2.95 6.98
C ILE A 172 -3.39 -1.47 6.58
N VAL A 173 -3.83 -0.56 7.45
CA VAL A 173 -3.79 0.89 7.20
C VAL A 173 -2.35 1.37 7.02
N PHE A 174 -1.43 0.97 7.93
CA PHE A 174 -0.02 1.32 7.82
C PHE A 174 0.61 0.74 6.56
N PHE A 175 0.38 -0.55 6.31
CA PHE A 175 0.89 -1.29 5.16
C PHE A 175 0.51 -0.62 3.84
N HIS A 176 -0.78 -0.38 3.61
CA HIS A 176 -1.24 0.26 2.37
C HIS A 176 -0.70 1.68 2.22
N TRP A 177 -0.64 2.43 3.31
CA TRP A 177 -0.09 3.78 3.28
C TRP A 177 1.39 3.80 2.90
N ALA A 178 2.22 2.99 3.58
CA ALA A 178 3.65 2.90 3.32
C ALA A 178 3.94 2.42 1.90
N LEU A 179 3.14 1.47 1.41
CA LEU A 179 3.28 0.89 0.08
C LEU A 179 2.85 1.86 -1.04
N ASN A 180 1.77 2.60 -0.83
CA ASN A 180 1.39 3.67 -1.76
C ASN A 180 2.47 4.76 -1.81
N LEU A 181 3.03 5.13 -0.65
CA LEU A 181 4.11 6.12 -0.56
C LEU A 181 5.36 5.65 -1.32
N TYR A 182 5.79 4.41 -1.09
CA TYR A 182 6.94 3.79 -1.77
C TYR A 182 6.74 3.72 -3.29
N ASN A 183 5.58 3.27 -3.74
CA ASN A 183 5.28 3.21 -5.17
C ASN A 183 5.23 4.60 -5.82
N THR A 184 4.78 5.62 -5.09
CA THR A 184 4.77 7.00 -5.59
C THR A 184 6.18 7.57 -5.68
N SER A 185 7.05 7.31 -4.70
CA SER A 185 8.44 7.78 -4.75
C SER A 185 9.21 7.18 -5.93
N LEU A 186 8.98 5.90 -6.25
CA LEU A 186 9.61 5.26 -7.42
C LEU A 186 9.12 5.82 -8.76
N ASN A 187 7.85 6.23 -8.84
CA ASN A 187 7.27 6.78 -10.06
C ASN A 187 7.61 8.27 -10.27
N GLY A 188 7.97 9.00 -9.20
CA GLY A 188 8.39 10.40 -9.26
C GLY A 188 9.77 10.61 -9.92
N GLU A 189 10.63 9.59 -9.94
CA GLU A 189 11.92 9.65 -10.63
C GLU A 189 11.80 9.54 -12.16
N ASN A 190 10.65 9.07 -12.69
CA ASN A 190 10.43 8.90 -14.14
C ASN A 190 9.63 10.03 -14.81
N SER A 191 9.22 11.08 -14.09
CA SER A 191 8.34 12.14 -14.61
C SER A 191 9.04 13.46 -15.00
N HIS A 192 10.38 13.53 -15.02
CA HIS A 192 11.13 14.75 -15.40
C HIS A 192 12.23 14.56 -16.44
N ALA A 193 12.14 13.53 -17.30
CA ALA A 193 13.09 13.36 -18.40
C ALA A 193 12.38 12.99 -19.71
N ALA A 194 11.61 13.91 -20.28
CA ALA A 194 11.21 13.84 -21.68
C ALA A 194 10.87 15.23 -22.24
N GLU A 195 11.88 16.08 -22.39
CA GLU A 195 11.89 17.04 -23.50
C GLU A 195 13.33 17.29 -23.92
N GLY A 196 13.65 16.83 -25.14
CA GLY A 196 15.00 16.82 -25.67
C GLY A 196 15.08 15.95 -26.92
N GLU A 197 14.35 16.34 -27.97
CA GLU A 197 14.66 15.88 -29.33
C GLU A 197 16.11 16.28 -29.68
N ILE A 198 16.98 15.32 -29.96
CA ILE A 198 18.03 15.46 -30.99
C ILE A 198 18.19 14.12 -31.71
N SER A 199 17.96 14.14 -33.02
CA SER A 199 18.35 13.08 -33.94
C SER A 199 19.88 13.03 -34.05
N HIS A 200 20.47 11.83 -34.06
CA HIS A 200 21.38 11.47 -35.15
C HIS A 200 21.65 9.97 -35.18
N ASN A 201 21.84 9.53 -36.42
CA ASN A 201 21.95 8.19 -36.90
C ASN A 201 23.42 7.99 -37.26
N GLU A 202 24.19 7.17 -36.55
CA GLU A 202 25.40 6.57 -37.11
C GLU A 202 25.79 5.27 -36.40
N GLU A 203 25.95 4.24 -37.23
CA GLU A 203 26.38 2.88 -36.95
C GLU A 203 27.89 2.80 -37.16
N ILE A 204 28.72 2.56 -36.11
CA ILE A 204 30.07 1.98 -36.25
C ILE A 204 30.36 1.04 -35.07
N THR A 205 30.99 -0.08 -35.43
CA THR A 205 31.36 -1.32 -34.73
C THR A 205 32.39 -1.19 -33.59
N PRO A 206 32.60 -2.26 -32.77
CA PRO A 206 33.41 -2.19 -31.55
C PRO A 206 34.88 -2.50 -31.79
N ALA A 207 35.77 -1.84 -31.04
CA ALA A 207 37.13 -2.31 -30.81
C ALA A 207 37.52 -2.05 -29.36
N GLU A 208 37.83 -3.14 -28.66
CA GLU A 208 38.48 -3.18 -27.35
C GLU A 208 39.89 -2.58 -27.41
N GLY A 209 40.32 -1.99 -26.29
CA GLY A 209 41.67 -2.22 -25.80
C GLY A 209 42.57 -1.00 -25.60
N VAL A 210 43.06 -0.93 -24.36
CA VAL A 210 44.36 -0.43 -23.89
C VAL A 210 44.33 0.82 -23.00
N LEU A 211 44.87 0.55 -21.80
CA LEU A 211 45.23 1.40 -20.67
C LEU A 211 46.03 2.64 -21.04
N ASP A 212 45.88 3.70 -20.24
CA ASP A 212 47.04 4.30 -19.56
C ASP A 212 46.67 5.09 -18.30
N VAL A 213 47.60 5.05 -17.35
CA VAL A 213 47.57 5.65 -16.00
C VAL A 213 48.48 6.87 -15.96
N HIS A 214 48.08 7.88 -15.16
CA HIS A 214 48.80 9.06 -14.61
C HIS A 214 48.02 10.35 -14.92
N GLY A 215 47.76 11.31 -14.04
CA GLY A 215 48.10 11.58 -12.63
C GLY A 215 47.77 13.06 -12.33
N ASN A 216 47.51 13.37 -11.05
CA ASN A 216 47.52 14.68 -10.35
C ASN A 216 46.32 15.65 -10.43
N GLU A 217 45.73 15.83 -9.23
CA GLU A 217 45.35 17.05 -8.48
C GLU A 217 45.09 18.38 -9.22
N GLU A 218 43.91 18.98 -9.00
CA GLU A 218 43.75 20.35 -8.46
C GLU A 218 42.26 20.63 -8.10
N GLU A 219 42.04 21.19 -6.91
CA GLU A 219 40.75 21.69 -6.40
C GLU A 219 40.36 23.00 -7.12
N ASP A 220 39.09 23.11 -7.57
CA ASP A 220 38.44 24.40 -7.81
C ASP A 220 37.15 24.50 -6.98
N ASN A 221 37.24 25.25 -5.90
CA ASN A 221 36.15 25.59 -4.99
C ASN A 221 35.46 26.87 -5.47
N SER A 222 34.58 26.76 -6.47
CA SER A 222 33.73 27.87 -6.95
C SER A 222 32.25 27.51 -7.17
N ILE A 223 31.83 26.30 -6.80
CA ILE A 223 30.46 25.77 -7.05
C ILE A 223 29.49 26.05 -5.87
N VAL A 224 29.99 26.35 -4.67
CA VAL A 224 29.18 26.41 -3.44
C VAL A 224 28.21 27.60 -3.36
N SER A 225 28.44 28.68 -4.10
CA SER A 225 27.60 29.90 -4.01
C SER A 225 26.43 29.97 -5.00
N LYS A 226 26.36 29.07 -6.00
CA LYS A 226 25.23 29.03 -6.94
C LYS A 226 24.15 28.01 -6.55
N GLU A 227 24.50 26.93 -5.87
CA GLU A 227 23.53 25.93 -5.42
C GLU A 227 22.64 26.44 -4.28
N THR A 228 23.17 27.28 -3.39
CA THR A 228 22.40 27.83 -2.26
C THR A 228 21.29 28.79 -2.71
N GLU A 229 21.52 29.56 -3.77
CA GLU A 229 20.54 30.53 -4.28
C GLU A 229 19.43 29.87 -5.11
N HIS A 230 19.75 28.76 -5.80
CA HIS A 230 18.77 27.96 -6.52
C HIS A 230 17.86 27.17 -5.56
N SER A 231 18.44 26.64 -4.46
CA SER A 231 17.70 25.92 -3.42
C SER A 231 16.66 26.79 -2.71
N GLU A 232 17.03 28.00 -2.25
CA GLU A 232 16.09 28.91 -1.58
C GLU A 232 15.00 29.47 -2.49
N ARG A 233 15.26 29.61 -3.80
CA ARG A 233 14.24 30.04 -4.77
C ARG A 233 13.21 28.94 -4.99
N THR A 234 13.67 27.70 -5.08
CA THR A 234 12.80 26.52 -5.28
C THR A 234 11.92 26.26 -4.07
N GLU A 235 12.44 26.45 -2.85
CA GLU A 235 11.65 26.30 -1.62
C GLU A 235 10.50 27.32 -1.53
N ARG A 236 10.76 28.60 -1.85
CA ARG A 236 9.72 29.65 -1.86
C ARG A 236 8.60 29.36 -2.87
N ASP A 237 8.95 28.88 -4.05
CA ASP A 237 7.96 28.56 -5.09
C ASP A 237 7.09 27.34 -4.71
N ILE A 238 7.63 26.39 -3.94
CA ILE A 238 6.86 25.25 -3.41
C ILE A 238 5.83 25.73 -2.36
N TYR A 239 6.22 26.60 -1.43
CA TYR A 239 5.30 27.09 -0.39
C TYR A 239 4.21 28.02 -0.93
N GLU A 240 4.51 28.86 -1.93
CA GLU A 240 3.50 29.68 -2.62
C GLU A 240 2.45 28.81 -3.34
N ASN A 241 2.90 27.75 -4.03
CA ASN A 241 2.01 26.84 -4.75
C ASN A 241 1.15 25.97 -3.81
N ILE A 242 1.71 25.48 -2.70
CA ILE A 242 0.93 24.74 -1.68
C ILE A 242 -0.11 25.66 -1.02
N SER A 243 0.24 26.92 -0.75
CA SER A 243 -0.69 27.90 -0.18
C SER A 243 -1.87 28.20 -1.12
N LEU A 244 -1.61 28.37 -2.42
CA LEU A 244 -2.65 28.56 -3.44
C LEU A 244 -3.57 27.34 -3.58
N VAL A 245 -3.03 26.13 -3.51
CA VAL A 245 -3.82 24.89 -3.58
C VAL A 245 -4.71 24.75 -2.35
N LEU A 246 -4.20 25.02 -1.15
CA LEU A 246 -4.99 24.95 0.10
C LEU A 246 -6.10 26.01 0.14
N VAL A 247 -5.83 27.24 -0.32
CA VAL A 247 -6.86 28.28 -0.44
C VAL A 247 -7.92 27.87 -1.47
N GLY A 248 -7.54 27.25 -2.59
CA GLY A 248 -8.46 26.72 -3.60
C GLY A 248 -9.37 25.60 -3.07
N VAL A 249 -8.82 24.66 -2.30
CA VAL A 249 -9.58 23.56 -1.69
C VAL A 249 -10.57 24.09 -0.65
N LEU A 250 -10.17 25.07 0.17
CA LEU A 250 -11.06 25.71 1.14
C LEU A 250 -12.18 26.50 0.45
N PHE A 251 -11.89 27.22 -0.64
CA PHE A 251 -12.93 27.93 -1.42
C PHE A 251 -13.92 26.95 -2.09
N GLY A 252 -13.43 25.82 -2.60
CA GLY A 252 -14.26 24.76 -3.18
C GLY A 252 -15.20 24.10 -2.16
N ALA A 253 -14.70 23.82 -0.95
CA ALA A 253 -15.50 23.24 0.12
C ALA A 253 -16.61 24.19 0.58
N VAL A 254 -16.31 25.49 0.74
CA VAL A 254 -17.30 26.51 1.13
C VAL A 254 -18.36 26.72 0.06
N SER A 255 -17.99 26.73 -1.23
CA SER A 255 -18.93 26.84 -2.36
C SER A 255 -19.89 25.64 -2.44
N THR A 256 -19.37 24.43 -2.19
CA THR A 256 -20.16 23.19 -2.19
C THR A 256 -21.14 23.13 -1.00
N LEU A 257 -20.70 23.57 0.18
CA LEU A 257 -21.55 23.71 1.37
C LEU A 257 -22.65 24.77 1.18
N LEU A 258 -22.35 25.88 0.49
CA LEU A 258 -23.34 26.91 0.19
C LEU A 258 -24.38 26.42 -0.83
N CYS A 259 -23.95 25.68 -1.86
CA CYS A 259 -24.85 25.05 -2.83
C CYS A 259 -25.78 24.01 -2.18
N LEU A 260 -25.26 23.16 -1.28
CA LEU A 260 -26.07 22.18 -0.54
C LEU A 260 -27.10 22.85 0.39
N ARG A 261 -26.75 23.99 0.99
CA ARG A 261 -27.65 24.77 1.86
C ARG A 261 -28.75 25.48 1.09
N ILE A 262 -28.47 25.97 -0.12
CA ILE A 262 -29.47 26.56 -1.02
C ILE A 262 -30.42 25.47 -1.58
N PHE A 263 -29.87 24.32 -1.98
CA PHE A 263 -30.68 23.20 -2.49
C PHE A 263 -31.64 22.66 -1.43
N ARG A 264 -31.19 22.47 -0.18
CA ARG A 264 -32.04 22.00 0.94
C ARG A 264 -33.13 23.01 1.32
N ARG A 265 -32.97 24.29 1.00
CA ARG A 265 -33.96 25.35 1.28
C ARG A 265 -35.05 25.46 0.21
N ASN A 266 -34.80 24.95 -1.00
CA ASN A 266 -35.75 24.97 -2.12
C ASN A 266 -36.51 23.66 -2.32
N THR A 267 -36.13 22.56 -1.66
CA THR A 267 -36.85 21.27 -1.69
C THR A 267 -37.88 21.11 -0.58
N VAL A 268 -38.02 22.11 0.30
CA VAL A 268 -39.06 22.18 1.34
C VAL A 268 -40.01 23.33 0.99
N LYS A 269 -40.76 23.18 -0.10
CA LYS A 269 -42.02 23.87 -0.40
C LYS A 269 -42.88 22.98 -1.29
#